data_AF-A0A1E7IFK9-F1
#
_entry.id   AF-A0A1E7IFK9-F1
#
_cell.length_a   1.000
_cell.length_b   1.000
_cell.length_c   1.000
_cell.angle_alpha   90.00
_cell.angle_beta   90.00
_cell.angle_gamma   90.00
#
_symmetry.space_group_name_H-M   'P 1'
#
loop_
_entity.id
_entity.type
_entity.pdbx_description
1 polymer ?
#
loop_
_entity_poly.entity_id
_entity_poly.type
_entity_poly.pdbx_seq_one_letter_code
_entity_poly.pdbx_strand_id
1 'polypeptide(L)'
;MKAWHSFTLVMLLATMAASSAQADTHGVKRFSCIEMRWLIPDGSETVNIEFSKDQESFARLTLSPQQSFRQFNFSTDAILAEGRMRLHIDEQSNKGILKLDSFSYRCYGPVEQAFSGPLMEFDLPPKP
;
A
#
# COMPACT_ATOMS: atom_id res chain seq x y z
N MET A 1 -48.36 -39.61 31.54
CA MET A 1 -47.82 -38.56 32.43
C MET A 1 -46.32 -38.68 32.48
N LYS A 2 -45.64 -37.54 32.29
CA LYS A 2 -44.27 -37.17 32.70
C LYS A 2 -43.05 -37.91 32.13
N ALA A 3 -42.17 -37.09 31.56
CA ALA A 3 -40.88 -37.33 30.95
C ALA A 3 -39.71 -37.25 31.95
N TRP A 4 -38.53 -37.73 31.54
CA TRP A 4 -37.19 -37.21 31.87
C TRP A 4 -36.15 -37.89 30.95
N HIS A 5 -35.56 -37.18 29.97
CA HIS A 5 -34.25 -36.48 29.98
C HIS A 5 -33.06 -37.46 30.20
N SER A 6 -32.00 -37.53 29.38
CA SER A 6 -31.27 -36.50 28.62
C SER A 6 -30.50 -37.18 27.47
N PHE A 7 -30.68 -36.78 26.20
CA PHE A 7 -29.82 -35.85 25.44
C PHE A 7 -28.30 -36.05 25.64
N THR A 8 -27.72 -36.90 24.78
CA THR A 8 -26.27 -36.99 24.57
C THR A 8 -25.85 -35.99 23.50
N LEU A 9 -24.98 -35.09 23.92
CA LEU A 9 -24.19 -34.12 23.16
C LEU A 9 -23.47 -34.81 21.99
N VAL A 10 -23.77 -34.42 20.73
CA VAL A 10 -22.86 -34.61 19.61
C VAL A 10 -22.45 -33.25 19.09
N MET A 11 -21.15 -33.05 19.21
CA MET A 11 -20.36 -31.86 18.97
C MET A 11 -20.04 -31.76 17.46
N LEU A 12 -19.60 -30.56 17.05
CA LEU A 12 -18.99 -30.20 15.77
C LEU A 12 -19.87 -30.15 14.52
N LEU A 13 -20.20 -28.91 14.12
CA LEU A 13 -19.55 -28.25 12.99
C LEU A 13 -20.07 -26.81 12.91
N ALA A 14 -19.60 -25.96 13.81
CA ALA A 14 -19.53 -24.54 13.51
C ALA A 14 -18.41 -24.39 12.47
N THR A 15 -18.76 -24.55 11.20
CA THR A 15 -17.94 -24.04 10.10
C THR A 15 -17.92 -22.53 10.26
N MET A 16 -16.98 -22.04 11.07
CA MET A 16 -16.55 -20.66 10.94
C MET A 16 -15.97 -20.58 9.53
N ALA A 17 -16.79 -20.13 8.58
CA ALA A 17 -16.29 -19.48 7.40
C ALA A 17 -15.53 -18.26 7.92
N ALA A 18 -14.25 -18.47 8.24
CA ALA A 18 -13.31 -17.39 8.37
C ALA A 18 -13.25 -16.78 6.97
N SER A 19 -14.13 -15.80 6.72
CA SER A 19 -13.93 -14.88 5.62
C SER A 19 -12.57 -14.24 5.86
N SER A 20 -11.55 -14.74 5.16
CA SER A 20 -10.27 -14.06 5.02
C SER A 20 -10.51 -12.85 4.12
N ALA A 21 -11.21 -11.85 4.66
CA ALA A 21 -11.12 -10.50 4.12
C ALA A 21 -9.70 -10.06 4.43
N GLN A 22 -8.84 -10.10 3.40
CA GLN A 22 -7.48 -9.62 3.54
C GLN A 22 -7.59 -8.11 3.75
N ALA A 23 -6.96 -7.58 4.80
CA ALA A 23 -7.11 -6.17 5.13
C ALA A 23 -6.33 -5.31 4.14
N ASP A 24 -6.85 -4.11 3.85
CA ASP A 24 -6.12 -3.06 3.12
C ASP A 24 -4.71 -2.89 3.71
N THR A 25 -3.69 -2.89 2.86
CA THR A 25 -2.30 -2.70 3.29
C THR A 25 -1.91 -1.24 3.15
N HIS A 26 -1.54 -0.63 4.27
CA HIS A 26 -1.16 0.78 4.33
C HIS A 26 0.30 0.96 4.71
N GLY A 27 0.89 2.08 4.31
CA GLY A 27 2.17 2.50 4.85
C GLY A 27 2.45 3.98 4.61
N VAL A 28 3.47 4.47 5.32
CA VAL A 28 3.84 5.89 5.32
C VAL A 28 5.35 6.01 5.33
N LYS A 29 5.87 6.95 4.53
CA LYS A 29 7.26 7.38 4.58
C LYS A 29 7.35 8.90 4.59
N ARG A 30 8.17 9.44 5.48
CA ARG A 30 8.38 10.88 5.66
C ARG A 30 9.73 11.30 5.09
N PHE A 31 9.72 12.39 4.32
CA PHE A 31 10.86 13.01 3.64
C PHE A 31 10.91 14.49 4.01
N SER A 32 11.55 14.82 5.14
CA SER A 32 11.49 16.17 5.74
C SER A 32 10.06 16.72 5.83
N CYS A 33 9.65 17.59 4.89
CA CYS A 33 8.34 18.24 4.87
C CYS A 33 7.27 17.48 4.07
N ILE A 34 7.63 16.41 3.36
CA ILE A 34 6.72 15.62 2.53
C ILE A 34 6.43 14.30 3.24
N GLU A 35 5.15 13.98 3.41
CA GLU A 35 4.69 12.66 3.83
C GLU A 35 4.07 11.94 2.64
N MET A 36 4.66 10.80 2.27
CA MET A 36 4.16 9.88 1.27
C MET A 36 3.40 8.75 1.97
N ARG A 37 2.13 8.57 1.62
CA ARG A 37 1.27 7.49 2.12
C ARG A 37 0.92 6.57 0.96
N TRP A 38 0.79 5.28 1.24
CA TRP A 38 0.28 4.33 0.27
C TRP A 38 -0.83 3.45 0.85
N LEU A 39 -1.73 3.04 -0.05
CA LEU A 39 -2.80 2.10 0.18
C LEU A 39 -2.79 1.08 -0.97
N ILE A 40 -2.69 -0.20 -0.61
CA ILE A 40 -3.02 -1.33 -1.47
C ILE A 40 -4.41 -1.81 -1.05
N PRO A 41 -5.45 -1.57 -1.85
CA PRO A 41 -6.78 -2.09 -1.55
C PRO A 41 -6.79 -3.62 -1.51
N ASP A 42 -7.66 -4.20 -0.70
CA ASP A 42 -7.88 -5.65 -0.70
C ASP A 42 -8.18 -6.18 -2.12
N GLY A 43 -7.62 -7.34 -2.44
CA GLY A 43 -7.78 -8.01 -3.74
C GLY A 43 -7.19 -7.25 -4.94
N SER A 44 -6.43 -6.17 -4.72
CA SER A 44 -5.91 -5.31 -5.78
C SER A 44 -4.41 -5.49 -5.99
N GLU A 45 -3.98 -5.50 -7.25
CA GLU A 45 -2.57 -5.38 -7.63
C GLU A 45 -2.15 -3.92 -7.85
N THR A 46 -3.03 -2.95 -7.57
CA THR A 46 -2.75 -1.52 -7.73
C THR A 46 -2.43 -0.85 -6.40
N VAL A 47 -1.58 0.17 -6.43
CA VAL A 47 -1.17 0.93 -5.26
C VAL A 47 -1.54 2.39 -5.46
N ASN A 48 -2.34 2.92 -4.53
CA ASN A 48 -2.66 4.35 -4.46
C ASN A 48 -1.64 5.04 -3.57
N ILE A 49 -1.02 6.11 -4.08
CA ILE A 49 -0.05 6.93 -3.36
C ILE A 49 -0.61 8.34 -3.18
N GLU A 50 -0.47 8.88 -1.97
CA GLU A 50 -0.75 10.27 -1.64
C GLU A 50 0.52 10.94 -1.13
N PHE A 51 0.78 12.15 -1.59
CA PHE A 51 1.81 13.04 -1.07
C PHE A 51 1.13 14.21 -0.37
N SER A 52 1.54 14.45 0.87
CA SER A 52 0.99 15.49 1.72
C SER A 52 2.08 16.28 2.42
N LYS A 53 1.76 17.51 2.80
CA LYS A 53 2.57 18.37 3.66
C LYS A 53 1.64 18.97 4.71
N ASP A 54 2.04 18.94 5.97
CA ASP A 54 1.22 19.42 7.09
C ASP A 54 -0.22 18.86 7.05
N GLN A 55 -0.35 17.58 6.65
CA GLN A 55 -1.61 16.85 6.45
C GLN A 55 -2.47 17.28 5.24
N GLU A 56 -2.05 18.30 4.49
CA GLU A 56 -2.71 18.69 3.25
C GLU A 56 -2.15 17.91 2.06
N SER A 57 -3.02 17.16 1.39
CA SER A 57 -2.67 16.41 0.18
C SER A 57 -2.44 17.36 -0.99
N PHE A 58 -1.28 17.28 -1.62
CA PHE A 58 -0.94 18.10 -2.81
C PHE A 58 -0.77 17.27 -4.08
N ALA A 59 -0.57 15.96 -3.97
CA ALA A 59 -0.52 15.08 -5.13
C ALA A 59 -0.99 13.67 -4.81
N ARG A 60 -1.61 13.02 -5.80
CA ARG A 60 -2.02 11.62 -5.74
C ARG A 60 -1.68 10.92 -7.05
N LEU A 61 -1.27 9.67 -6.96
CA LEU A 61 -1.02 8.82 -8.13
C LEU A 61 -1.41 7.38 -7.84
N THR A 62 -1.78 6.65 -8.88
CA THR A 62 -2.04 5.22 -8.81
C THR A 62 -1.01 4.50 -9.66
N LEU A 63 -0.39 3.46 -9.10
CA LEU A 63 0.51 2.57 -9.79
C LEU A 63 -0.22 1.28 -10.12
N SER A 64 0.00 0.76 -11.33
CA SER A 64 -0.44 -0.58 -11.71
C SER A 64 0.73 -1.40 -12.25
N PRO A 65 0.66 -2.75 -12.17
CA PRO A 65 1.72 -3.63 -12.62
C PRO A 65 2.05 -3.52 -14.12
N GLN A 66 1.07 -3.08 -14.92
CA GLN A 66 1.21 -2.94 -16.37
C GLN A 66 2.09 -1.73 -16.75
N GLN A 67 2.35 -0.81 -15.82
CA GLN A 67 3.22 0.34 -16.04
C GLN A 67 4.64 0.02 -15.57
N SER A 68 5.62 0.10 -16.47
CA SER A 68 7.04 -0.12 -16.10
C SER A 68 7.52 0.82 -15.00
N PHE A 69 7.08 2.07 -15.04
CA PHE A 69 7.25 3.07 -14.00
C PHE A 69 6.26 4.22 -14.20
N ARG A 70 6.05 5.01 -13.15
CA ARG A 70 5.35 6.28 -13.16
C ARG A 70 6.34 7.38 -12.79
N GLN A 71 6.52 8.34 -13.69
CA GLN A 71 7.24 9.57 -13.39
C GLN A 71 6.28 10.61 -12.82
N PHE A 72 6.76 11.42 -11.89
CA PHE A 72 6.03 12.55 -11.33
C PHE A 72 6.96 13.74 -11.12
N ASN A 73 6.39 14.93 -11.21
CA ASN A 73 7.03 16.19 -10.87
C ASN A 73 5.94 17.09 -10.28
N PHE A 74 6.20 17.63 -9.09
CA PHE A 74 5.30 18.53 -8.37
C PHE A 74 6.07 19.78 -7.98
N SER A 75 5.44 20.93 -8.21
CA SER A 75 5.98 22.24 -7.85
C SER A 75 4.89 23.03 -7.16
N THR A 76 5.09 23.31 -5.87
CA THR A 76 4.30 24.25 -5.07
C THR A 76 5.20 25.39 -4.60
N ASP A 77 4.62 26.42 -3.98
CA ASP A 77 5.40 27.53 -3.42
C ASP A 77 6.44 27.08 -2.38
N ALA A 78 6.23 25.92 -1.76
CA ALA A 78 7.06 25.38 -0.67
C ALA A 78 7.87 24.14 -1.04
N ILE A 79 7.46 23.41 -2.08
CA ILE A 79 8.00 22.10 -2.45
C ILE A 79 8.34 22.08 -3.93
N LEU A 80 9.56 21.67 -4.25
CA LEU A 80 9.87 21.11 -5.56
C LEU A 80 10.22 19.64 -5.37
N ALA A 81 9.56 18.75 -6.10
CA ALA A 81 9.83 17.33 -6.00
C ALA A 81 9.64 16.63 -7.34
N GLU A 82 10.57 15.79 -7.73
CA GLU A 82 10.47 14.95 -8.91
C GLU A 82 10.94 13.53 -8.62
N GLY A 83 10.41 12.57 -9.35
CA GLY A 83 10.79 11.19 -9.12
C GLY A 83 10.16 10.22 -10.09
N ARG A 84 10.60 8.97 -9.93
CA ARG A 84 10.11 7.81 -10.66
C ARG A 84 9.82 6.71 -9.66
N MET A 85 8.62 6.15 -9.75
CA MET A 85 8.16 5.07 -8.90
C MET A 85 7.72 3.91 -9.76
N ARG A 86 7.86 2.68 -9.25
CA ARG A 86 7.40 1.49 -9.94
C ARG A 86 6.79 0.51 -8.96
N LEU A 87 5.87 -0.28 -9.48
CA LEU A 87 5.37 -1.47 -8.84
C LEU A 87 5.92 -2.67 -9.60
N HIS A 88 6.70 -3.52 -8.94
CA HIS A 88 7.21 -4.76 -9.51
C HIS A 88 6.47 -5.94 -8.90
N ILE A 89 6.05 -6.87 -9.75
CA ILE A 89 5.47 -8.14 -9.33
C ILE A 89 6.55 -9.21 -9.42
N ASP A 90 6.92 -9.77 -8.27
CA ASP A 90 7.76 -10.95 -8.20
C ASP A 90 6.86 -12.19 -8.25
N GLU A 91 6.84 -12.85 -9.41
CA GLU A 91 6.04 -14.05 -9.64
C GLU A 91 6.54 -15.27 -8.86
N GLN A 92 7.83 -15.31 -8.49
CA GLN A 92 8.40 -16.45 -7.77
C GLN A 92 7.94 -16.48 -6.31
N SER A 93 7.87 -15.30 -5.68
CA SER A 93 7.41 -15.15 -4.30
C SER A 93 5.92 -14.78 -4.19
N ASN A 94 5.24 -14.51 -5.32
CA ASN A 94 3.88 -13.97 -5.40
C ASN A 94 3.71 -12.66 -4.59
N LYS A 95 4.65 -11.71 -4.78
CA LYS A 95 4.68 -10.45 -4.03
C LYS A 95 4.73 -9.22 -4.92
N GLY A 96 4.08 -8.15 -4.46
CA GLY A 96 4.21 -6.81 -5.00
C GLY A 96 5.31 -6.04 -4.25
N ILE A 97 6.19 -5.39 -5.00
CA ILE A 97 7.29 -4.58 -4.47
C ILE A 97 7.10 -3.14 -4.95
N LEU A 98 6.73 -2.26 -4.03
CA LEU A 98 6.64 -0.82 -4.26
C LEU A 98 8.02 -0.18 -4.09
N LYS A 99 8.49 0.54 -5.11
CA LYS A 99 9.85 1.11 -5.13
C LYS A 99 9.86 2.54 -5.68
N LEU A 100 10.67 3.40 -5.05
CA LEU A 100 11.14 4.65 -5.67
C LEU A 100 12.45 4.36 -6.40
N ASP A 101 12.44 4.45 -7.72
CA ASP A 101 13.67 4.36 -8.52
C ASP A 101 14.49 5.64 -8.37
N SER A 102 13.83 6.79 -8.30
CA SER A 102 14.43 8.07 -7.94
C SER A 102 13.40 8.97 -7.27
N PHE A 103 13.85 9.77 -6.33
CA PHE A 103 13.07 10.85 -5.74
C PHE A 103 14.04 11.96 -5.34
N SER A 104 13.97 13.09 -6.03
CA SER A 104 14.67 14.31 -5.67
C SER A 104 13.65 15.32 -5.16
N TYR A 105 13.93 15.97 -4.03
CA TYR A 105 13.02 16.93 -3.43
C TYR A 105 13.74 18.04 -2.70
N ARG A 106 13.04 19.17 -2.59
CA ARG A 106 13.46 20.36 -1.89
C ARG A 106 12.30 20.93 -1.10
N CYS A 107 12.53 21.07 0.21
CA CYS A 107 11.63 21.70 1.15
C CYS A 107 12.30 22.99 1.63
N TYR A 108 11.66 24.16 1.45
CA TYR A 108 12.08 25.44 2.05
C TYR A 108 13.60 25.69 2.07
N GLY A 109 14.14 26.22 0.97
CA GLY A 109 15.56 26.54 0.85
C GLY A 109 16.19 25.89 -0.38
N PRO A 110 17.50 26.05 -0.59
CA PRO A 110 18.17 25.60 -1.81
C PRO A 110 18.61 24.13 -1.77
N VAL A 111 18.62 23.49 -0.60
CA VAL A 111 19.23 22.16 -0.43
C VAL A 111 18.31 21.07 -0.98
N GLU A 112 18.79 20.42 -2.03
CA GLU A 112 18.15 19.26 -2.63
C GLU A 112 18.53 17.99 -1.84
N GLN A 113 17.53 17.13 -1.61
CA GLN A 113 17.67 15.82 -1.00
C GLN A 113 17.22 14.76 -1.99
N ALA A 114 17.79 13.55 -1.88
CA ALA A 114 17.45 12.46 -2.77
C ALA A 114 17.25 11.13 -2.02
N PHE A 115 16.34 10.31 -2.53
CA PHE A 115 16.11 8.94 -2.08
C PHE A 115 15.88 8.00 -3.28
N SER A 116 16.40 6.78 -3.18
CA SER A 116 16.09 5.67 -4.07
C SER A 116 16.10 4.38 -3.26
N GLY A 117 15.13 3.50 -3.52
CA GLY A 117 15.04 2.21 -2.84
C GLY A 117 13.62 1.66 -2.71
N PRO A 118 13.50 0.43 -2.19
CA PRO A 118 12.20 -0.17 -1.89
C PRO A 118 11.49 0.61 -0.79
N LEU A 119 10.16 0.64 -0.86
CA LEU A 119 9.27 1.24 0.13
C LEU A 119 8.53 0.16 0.92
N MET A 120 7.96 -0.81 0.22
CA MET A 120 7.14 -1.86 0.80
C MET A 120 7.16 -3.10 -0.09
N GLU A 121 7.06 -4.26 0.56
CA GLU A 121 6.77 -5.55 -0.06
C GLU A 121 5.45 -6.05 0.53
N PHE A 122 4.56 -6.57 -0.31
CA PHE A 122 3.24 -7.04 0.11
C PHE A 122 2.82 -8.28 -0.67
N ASP A 123 1.96 -9.11 -0.07
CA ASP A 123 1.47 -10.33 -0.70
C ASP A 123 0.38 -9.99 -1.73
N LEU A 124 0.44 -10.65 -2.90
CA LEU A 124 -0.55 -10.48 -3.97
C LEU A 124 -1.78 -11.36 -3.73
N PRO A 125 -2.95 -10.96 -4.29
CA PRO A 125 -4.14 -11.82 -4.24
C PRO A 125 -3.85 -13.19 -4.86
N PRO A 126 -4.46 -14.27 -4.33
CA PRO A 126 -4.33 -15.59 -4.92
C PRO A 126 -4.84 -15.58 -6.37
N LYS A 127 -4.07 -16.18 -7.29
CA LYS A 127 -4.50 -16.36 -8.68
C LYS A 127 -5.65 -17.39 -8.72
N PRO A 128 -6.70 -17.16 -9.54
CA PRO A 128 -7.82 -18.09 -9.70
C PRO A 128 -7.41 -19.41 -10.35
#